data_AF-A0A543ABE9-F1
#
_entry.id   AF-A0A543ABE9-F1
#
_cell.length_a   1.000
_cell.length_b   1.000
_cell.length_c   1.000
_cell.angle_alpha   90.00
_cell.angle_beta   90.00
_cell.angle_gamma   90.00
#
_symmetry.space_group_name_H-M   'P 1'
#
loop_
_entity.id
_entity.type
_entity.pdbx_description
1 polymer ?
#
loop_
_entity_poly.entity_id
_entity_poly.type
_entity_poly.pdbx_seq_one_letter_code
_entity_poly.pdbx_strand_id
1 'polypeptide(L)'
;MKTNARRIARVIVVPAVCALALTACGGGDRPTADELSKSLKDGKAGETMSMPSSLPDKAYDCIAKELVDSDLSDEALANAMEGKDKTGSKKDREIVSGLSDDIQKCVTDAMS
;
A
#
# COMPACT_ATOMS: atom_id res chain seq x y z
N MET A 1 -23.35 -25.15 -47.20
CA MET A 1 -22.84 -23.85 -46.71
C MET A 1 -23.56 -23.58 -45.38
N LYS A 2 -22.97 -23.34 -44.21
CA LYS A 2 -21.66 -22.86 -43.78
C LYS A 2 -21.50 -23.25 -42.28
N THR A 3 -20.37 -23.86 -41.90
CA THR A 3 -19.93 -24.15 -40.53
C THR A 3 -19.68 -22.87 -39.72
N ASN A 4 -19.65 -22.95 -38.37
CA ASN A 4 -18.78 -22.21 -37.40
C ASN A 4 -19.27 -22.54 -35.97
N ALA A 5 -18.68 -23.40 -35.13
CA ALA A 5 -17.31 -23.54 -34.62
C ALA A 5 -16.83 -22.40 -33.69
N ARG A 6 -16.84 -22.72 -32.38
CA ARG A 6 -15.84 -22.41 -31.32
C ARG A 6 -16.00 -21.17 -30.40
N ARG A 7 -16.07 -21.53 -29.11
CA ARG A 7 -15.34 -21.04 -27.93
C ARG A 7 -15.30 -19.55 -27.65
N ILE A 8 -15.78 -19.14 -26.47
CA ILE A 8 -15.15 -18.24 -25.46
C ILE A 8 -16.23 -17.92 -24.41
N ALA A 9 -16.03 -17.75 -23.10
CA ALA A 9 -14.96 -18.00 -22.13
C ALA A 9 -15.68 -17.86 -20.75
N ARG A 10 -15.30 -18.65 -19.73
CA ARG A 10 -15.79 -18.45 -18.36
C ARG A 10 -15.40 -17.03 -17.91
N VAL A 11 -16.40 -16.17 -17.72
CA VAL A 11 -16.22 -14.83 -17.12
C VAL A 11 -15.95 -15.06 -15.63
N ILE A 12 -14.68 -15.06 -15.26
CA ILE A 12 -14.25 -14.92 -13.87
C ILE A 12 -14.52 -13.46 -13.51
N VAL A 13 -15.55 -13.24 -12.70
CA VAL A 13 -15.84 -11.93 -12.09
C VAL A 13 -14.76 -11.67 -11.05
N VAL A 14 -13.75 -10.88 -11.43
CA VAL A 14 -12.85 -10.23 -10.48
C VAL A 14 -13.63 -9.06 -9.87
N PRO A 15 -13.82 -8.98 -8.54
CA PRO A 15 -14.39 -7.79 -7.94
C PRO A 15 -13.39 -6.65 -8.07
N ALA A 16 -13.59 -5.82 -9.09
CA ALA A 16 -12.93 -4.53 -9.23
C ALA A 16 -13.49 -3.59 -8.16
N VAL A 17 -12.84 -3.53 -6.99
CA VAL A 17 -13.05 -2.43 -6.02
C VAL A 17 -12.30 -1.21 -6.53
N CYS A 18 -12.87 -0.57 -7.55
CA CYS A 18 -12.48 0.76 -7.98
C CYS A 18 -13.27 1.79 -7.17
N ALA A 19 -12.74 2.17 -6.01
CA ALA A 19 -13.03 3.46 -5.40
C ALA A 19 -11.79 4.35 -5.55
N LEU A 20 -11.67 4.93 -6.74
CA LEU A 20 -10.74 6.02 -7.05
C LEU A 20 -11.27 7.30 -6.38
N ALA A 21 -10.95 7.50 -5.11
CA ALA A 21 -11.04 8.82 -4.48
C ALA A 21 -9.63 9.41 -4.38
N LEU A 22 -9.01 9.66 -5.54
CA LEU A 22 -7.88 10.59 -5.65
C LEU A 22 -8.41 12.02 -5.53
N THR A 23 -8.93 12.38 -4.34
CA THR A 23 -9.01 13.78 -3.94
C THR A 23 -7.61 14.20 -3.54
N ALA A 24 -6.81 14.56 -4.54
CA ALA A 24 -5.68 15.45 -4.30
C ALA A 24 -6.25 16.78 -3.77
N CYS A 25 -6.37 16.97 -2.46
CA CYS A 25 -6.48 18.27 -1.81
C CYS A 25 -6.30 18.13 -0.29
N GLY A 26 -5.29 18.80 0.28
CA GLY A 26 -4.93 18.73 1.70
C GLY A 26 -6.08 19.05 2.66
N GLY A 27 -6.61 18.00 3.30
CA GLY A 27 -7.63 18.07 4.31
C GLY A 27 -7.84 16.72 5.01
N GLY A 28 -7.02 16.44 6.03
CA GLY A 28 -7.47 15.86 7.30
C GLY A 28 -7.84 14.39 7.43
N ASP A 29 -7.92 13.58 6.37
CA ASP A 29 -8.30 12.17 6.52
C ASP A 29 -7.09 11.23 6.45
N ARG A 30 -6.89 10.48 7.53
CA ARG A 30 -5.84 9.47 7.65
C ARG A 30 -6.08 8.36 6.62
N PRO A 31 -5.08 8.04 5.77
CA PRO A 31 -5.26 6.99 4.79
C PRO A 31 -5.43 5.61 5.43
N THR A 32 -6.16 4.74 4.75
CA THR A 32 -6.42 3.38 5.21
C THR A 32 -5.26 2.43 4.91
N ALA A 33 -5.15 1.33 5.64
CA ALA A 33 -4.11 0.32 5.41
C ALA A 33 -4.20 -0.28 3.99
N ASP A 34 -5.40 -0.43 3.44
CA ASP A 34 -5.57 -0.94 2.07
C ASP A 34 -5.07 0.04 1.00
N GLU A 35 -5.28 1.34 1.21
CA GLU A 35 -4.78 2.39 0.30
C GLU A 35 -3.26 2.50 0.35
N LEU A 36 -2.70 2.45 1.56
CA LEU A 36 -1.25 2.47 1.76
C LEU A 36 -0.59 1.21 1.20
N SER A 37 -1.19 0.02 1.41
CA SER A 37 -0.70 -1.24 0.82
C SER A 37 -0.67 -1.18 -0.70
N LYS A 38 -1.74 -0.69 -1.34
CA LYS A 38 -1.76 -0.51 -2.80
C LYS A 38 -0.67 0.46 -3.26
N SER A 39 -0.48 1.58 -2.56
CA SER A 39 0.57 2.54 -2.91
C SER A 39 1.98 1.95 -2.79
N LEU A 40 2.23 1.13 -1.77
CA LEU A 40 3.48 0.40 -1.58
C LEU A 40 3.70 -0.64 -2.70
N LYS A 41 2.67 -1.41 -3.05
CA LYS A 41 2.70 -2.40 -4.14
C LYS A 41 2.96 -1.76 -5.50
N ASP A 42 2.31 -0.63 -5.78
CA ASP A 42 2.43 0.09 -7.04
C ASP A 42 3.74 0.87 -7.16
N GLY A 43 4.61 0.85 -6.14
CA GLY A 43 5.86 1.59 -6.10
C GLY A 43 5.64 3.11 -6.12
N LYS A 44 4.47 3.57 -5.68
CA LYS A 44 4.12 4.99 -5.57
C LYS A 44 4.54 5.59 -4.23
N ALA A 45 4.93 4.74 -3.29
CA ALA A 45 5.44 5.20 -2.01
C ALA A 45 6.76 5.97 -2.17
N GLY A 46 6.98 6.98 -1.31
CA GLY A 46 8.20 7.81 -1.35
C GLY A 46 9.44 6.94 -1.15
N GLU A 47 10.63 7.41 -1.56
CA GLU A 47 11.86 6.59 -1.51
C GLU A 47 12.13 6.00 -0.12
N THR A 48 11.78 6.76 0.92
CA THR A 48 11.92 6.35 2.32
C THR A 48 11.07 5.13 2.70
N MET A 49 9.92 4.94 2.04
CA MET A 49 8.98 3.82 2.29
C MET A 49 8.90 2.87 1.10
N SER A 50 9.80 3.03 0.13
CA SER A 50 9.82 2.19 -1.07
C SER A 50 10.32 0.81 -0.69
N MET A 51 9.43 -0.16 -0.83
CA MET A 51 9.71 -1.56 -0.54
C MET A 51 10.02 -2.29 -1.86
N PRO A 52 10.90 -3.31 -1.84
CA PRO A 52 11.19 -4.07 -3.05
C PRO A 52 9.90 -4.65 -3.62
N SER A 53 9.63 -4.43 -4.92
CA SER A 53 8.42 -4.89 -5.63
C SER A 53 8.25 -6.42 -5.67
N SER A 54 9.25 -7.16 -5.18
CA SER A 54 9.27 -8.62 -5.10
C SER A 54 8.73 -9.19 -3.80
N LEU A 55 8.23 -8.35 -2.88
CA LEU A 55 7.61 -8.85 -1.66
C LEU A 55 6.24 -9.50 -1.96
N PRO A 56 5.82 -10.49 -1.18
CA PRO A 56 4.46 -11.04 -1.29
C PRO A 56 3.42 -10.00 -0.86
N ASP A 57 2.22 -10.06 -1.44
CA ASP A 57 1.11 -9.14 -1.13
C ASP A 57 0.82 -9.00 0.37
N LYS A 58 0.94 -10.10 1.10
CA LYS A 58 0.76 -10.16 2.56
C LYS A 58 1.78 -9.31 3.33
N ALA A 59 3.01 -9.18 2.82
CA ALA A 59 4.03 -8.34 3.44
C ALA A 59 3.61 -6.87 3.35
N TYR A 60 3.17 -6.41 2.16
CA TYR A 60 2.67 -5.05 1.98
C TYR A 60 1.43 -4.76 2.82
N ASP A 61 0.49 -5.71 2.90
CA ASP A 61 -0.72 -5.56 3.71
C ASP A 61 -0.39 -5.48 5.22
N CYS A 62 0.61 -6.24 5.67
CA CYS A 62 1.09 -6.20 7.06
C CYS A 62 1.81 -4.89 7.36
N ILE A 63 2.75 -4.47 6.50
CA ILE A 63 3.49 -3.21 6.65
C ILE A 63 2.53 -2.01 6.64
N ALA A 64 1.55 -2.01 5.75
CA ALA A 64 0.56 -0.94 5.70
C ALA A 64 -0.31 -0.87 6.97
N LYS A 65 -0.63 -2.02 7.58
CA LYS A 65 -1.31 -2.06 8.88
C LYS A 65 -0.43 -1.51 9.98
N GLU A 66 0.83 -1.93 10.09
CA GLU A 66 1.75 -1.39 11.10
C GLU A 66 1.90 0.13 10.99
N LEU A 67 1.98 0.66 9.77
CA LEU A 67 2.07 2.11 9.53
C LEU A 67 0.78 2.85 9.91
N VAL A 68 -0.39 2.30 9.58
CA VAL A 68 -1.68 2.88 9.95
C VAL A 68 -2.03 2.63 11.42
N ASP A 69 -1.49 1.61 12.08
CA ASP A 69 -1.73 1.40 13.52
C ASP A 69 -0.74 2.19 14.38
N SER A 70 0.38 2.63 13.80
CA SER A 70 1.38 3.46 14.48
C SER A 70 0.90 4.88 14.81
N ASP A 71 1.65 5.57 15.66
CA ASP A 71 1.43 6.99 16.00
C ASP A 71 1.86 7.98 14.89
N LEU A 72 2.07 7.51 13.65
CA LEU A 72 2.41 8.39 12.54
C LEU A 72 1.29 9.40 12.29
N SER A 73 1.70 10.64 12.08
CA SER A 73 0.77 11.70 11.70
C SER A 73 0.09 11.39 10.35
N ASP A 74 -1.16 11.82 10.21
CA ASP A 74 -1.93 11.66 8.98
C ASP A 74 -1.22 12.27 7.78
N GLU A 75 -0.50 13.38 8.00
CA GLU A 75 0.34 14.02 7.00
C GLU A 75 1.52 13.13 6.57
N ALA A 76 2.17 12.42 7.51
CA ALA A 76 3.25 11.50 7.19
C ALA A 76 2.75 10.30 6.35
N LEU A 77 1.58 9.75 6.69
CA LEU A 77 0.98 8.67 5.94
C LEU A 77 0.50 9.11 4.55
N ALA A 78 -0.10 10.30 4.44
CA ALA A 78 -0.48 10.88 3.16
C ALA A 78 0.74 11.17 2.28
N ASN A 79 1.81 11.73 2.84
CA ASN A 79 3.07 11.96 2.13
C ASN A 79 3.70 10.63 1.66
N ALA A 80 3.62 9.58 2.48
CA ALA A 80 4.09 8.25 2.12
C ALA A 80 3.32 7.68 0.92
N MET A 81 2.00 7.87 0.85
CA MET A 81 1.20 7.47 -0.32
C MET A 81 1.49 8.30 -1.57
N GLU A 82 1.67 9.61 -1.42
CA GLU A 82 1.85 10.52 -2.55
C GLU A 82 3.28 10.51 -3.13
N GLY A 83 4.18 9.68 -2.61
CA GLY A 83 5.56 9.64 -3.07
C GLY A 83 6.37 10.87 -2.67
N LYS A 84 5.88 11.64 -1.69
CA LYS A 84 6.58 12.85 -1.24
C LYS A 84 7.66 12.45 -0.25
N ASP A 85 8.92 12.71 -0.59
CA ASP A 85 10.06 12.64 0.35
C ASP A 85 10.07 13.79 1.38
N LYS A 86 8.88 14.18 1.82
CA LYS A 86 8.69 14.89 3.07
C LYS A 86 8.57 13.82 4.14
N THR A 87 9.72 13.32 4.57
CA THR A 87 9.75 12.56 5.82
C THR A 87 9.12 13.47 6.87
N GLY A 88 8.12 12.96 7.60
CA GLY A 88 7.34 13.75 8.55
C GLY A 88 8.19 14.44 9.63
N SER A 89 7.53 14.92 10.67
CA SER A 89 8.20 15.51 11.82
C SER A 89 9.27 14.57 12.40
N LYS A 90 10.22 15.10 13.18
CA LYS A 90 11.24 14.26 13.84
C LYS A 90 10.65 13.06 14.60
N LYS A 91 9.47 13.26 15.20
CA LYS A 91 8.68 12.20 15.87
C LYS A 91 8.26 11.10 14.91
N ASP A 92 7.79 11.44 13.71
CA ASP A 92 7.40 10.46 12.70
C ASP A 92 8.60 9.59 12.29
N ARG A 93 9.80 10.20 12.16
CA ARG A 93 11.04 9.44 11.87
C ARG A 93 11.40 8.45 12.98
N GLU A 94 11.23 8.84 14.25
CA GLU A 94 11.46 7.96 15.39
C GLU A 94 10.46 6.80 15.41
N ILE A 95 9.19 7.07 15.10
CA ILE A 95 8.14 6.04 14.99
C ILE A 95 8.46 5.06 13.85
N VAL A 96 8.79 5.55 12.65
CA VAL A 96 9.21 4.68 11.54
C VAL A 96 10.42 3.83 11.90
N SER A 97 11.39 4.42 12.61
CA SER A 97 12.58 3.68 13.06
C SER A 97 12.20 2.57 14.05
N GLY A 98 11.28 2.85 14.97
CA GLY A 98 10.75 1.86 15.93
C GLY A 98 9.95 0.72 15.28
N LEU A 99 9.28 0.99 14.15
CA LEU A 99 8.53 -0.02 13.39
C LEU A 99 9.42 -0.95 12.56
N SER A 100 10.74 -0.73 12.51
CA SER A 100 11.64 -1.53 11.67
C SER A 100 11.58 -3.02 12.00
N ASP A 101 11.45 -3.37 13.29
CA ASP A 101 11.34 -4.76 13.73
C ASP A 101 10.01 -5.39 13.31
N ASP A 102 8.90 -4.64 13.37
CA ASP A 102 7.58 -5.11 12.99
C ASP A 102 7.44 -5.24 11.47
N ILE A 103 8.04 -4.32 10.71
CA ILE A 103 8.19 -4.42 9.25
C ILE A 103 9.00 -5.68 8.89
N GLN A 104 10.09 -5.98 9.60
CA GLN A 104 10.87 -7.20 9.35
C GLN A 104 10.08 -8.47 9.66
N LYS A 105 9.28 -8.47 10.74
CA LYS A 105 8.35 -9.58 11.03
C LYS A 105 7.33 -9.75 9.91
N CYS A 106 6.74 -8.66 9.43
CA CYS A 106 5.79 -8.69 8.30
C CYS A 106 6.39 -9.36 7.05
N VAL A 107 7.64 -9.06 6.72
CA VAL A 107 8.33 -9.69 5.58
C VAL A 107 8.58 -11.17 5.85
N THR A 108 9.06 -11.52 7.05
CA THR A 108 9.40 -12.90 7.42
C THR A 108 8.16 -13.80 7.48
N ASP A 109 7.08 -13.32 8.10
CA ASP A 109 5.82 -14.04 8.22
C ASP A 109 5.12 -14.19 6.87
N ALA A 110 5.24 -13.19 5.98
CA ALA A 110 4.64 -13.28 4.66
C ALA A 110 5.37 -14.25 3.71
N MET A 111 6.63 -14.60 4.02
CA MET A 111 7.41 -15.61 3.30
C MET A 111 7.30 -17.02 3.91
N SER A 112 6.69 -17.15 5.08
CA SER A 112 6.47 -18.41 5.80
C SER A 112 5.14 -19.07 5.40
#